data_AF-A0A7W7F6W7-F1
#
_entry.id   AF-A0A7W7F6W7-F1
#
_cell.length_a   1.000
_cell.length_b   1.000
_cell.length_c   1.000
_cell.angle_alpha   90.00
_cell.angle_beta   90.00
_cell.angle_gamma   90.00
#
_symmetry.space_group_name_H-M   'P 1'
#
loop_
_entity.id
_entity.type
_entity.pdbx_description
1 polymer ?
#
loop_
_entity_poly.entity_id
_entity_poly.type
_entity_poly.pdbx_seq_one_letter_code
_entity_poly.pdbx_strand_id
1 'polypeptide(L)'
;MIKRAHLLAVTVAFAGLATSAQAGYYVLPYAQLESQLYNPVTGTFTPQPGYQVSNGFEANGATSKQTALSDADGRNAFSSVDLANGELKASAGATGGTRSASANAIFGDTVTIAGGAGTTWDFNILLDGYFEFEFGGPTGGPPTSGYTNYDITLAIYRPGDTTNNTWATSDVASAVFFQSINEFNPSIDLENPLVSISELIASSILLESDFETFEIYARVVTGASTSTFDGITSVLADFSQTATLDFSFADGVNAYSDSGALLGLGKYTPPPVDVPTPGSLALLGSGLLAGALMRRRRRA
;
A
#
# COMPACT_ATOMS: atom_id res chain seq x y z
N MET A 1 -48.98 4.61 8.26
CA MET A 1 -47.81 5.01 9.09
C MET A 1 -46.78 3.91 8.99
N ILE A 2 -45.69 4.12 8.26
CA ILE A 2 -44.60 3.14 8.14
C ILE A 2 -43.53 3.51 9.17
N LYS A 3 -43.24 2.59 10.11
CA LYS A 3 -42.14 2.77 11.07
C LYS A 3 -40.82 2.54 10.32
N ARG A 4 -40.01 3.59 10.16
CA ARG A 4 -38.59 3.43 9.81
C ARG A 4 -37.88 2.82 11.03
N ALA A 5 -37.31 1.63 10.86
CA ALA A 5 -36.33 1.12 11.80
C ALA A 5 -35.02 1.86 11.57
N HIS A 6 -34.45 2.47 12.62
CA HIS A 6 -33.09 2.97 12.56
C HIS A 6 -32.14 1.77 12.61
N LEU A 7 -31.52 1.44 11.47
CA LEU A 7 -30.39 0.52 11.45
C LEU A 7 -29.20 1.25 12.10
N LEU A 8 -28.73 0.73 13.23
CA LEU A 8 -27.56 1.28 13.90
C LEU A 8 -26.33 0.82 13.12
N ALA A 9 -25.71 1.71 12.35
CA ALA A 9 -24.45 1.42 11.68
C ALA A 9 -23.35 1.27 12.75
N VAL A 10 -22.99 0.01 13.06
CA VAL A 10 -21.86 -0.29 13.94
C VAL A 10 -20.60 -0.21 13.09
N THR A 11 -19.92 0.94 13.13
CA THR A 11 -18.59 1.10 12.54
C THR A 11 -17.59 0.24 13.29
N VAL A 12 -17.38 -1.00 12.82
CA VAL A 12 -16.30 -1.87 13.31
C VAL A 12 -15.00 -1.41 12.64
N ALA A 13 -14.31 -0.49 13.28
CA ALA A 13 -12.96 -0.12 12.88
C ALA A 13 -12.01 -1.30 13.15
N PHE A 14 -11.73 -2.11 12.12
CA PHE A 14 -10.68 -3.11 12.15
C PHE A 14 -9.31 -2.43 12.08
N ALA A 15 -8.86 -1.90 13.22
CA ALA A 15 -7.44 -1.66 13.42
C ALA A 15 -6.69 -2.99 13.22
N GLY A 16 -5.66 -2.97 12.38
CA GLY A 16 -4.75 -4.11 12.17
C GLY A 16 -3.89 -4.36 13.42
N LEU A 17 -4.51 -4.85 14.49
CA LEU A 17 -3.83 -5.13 15.76
C LEU A 17 -4.57 -6.23 16.53
N ALA A 18 -4.03 -7.44 16.44
CA ALA A 18 -4.34 -8.52 17.37
C ALA A 18 -3.81 -8.17 18.77
N THR A 19 -4.59 -7.44 19.57
CA THR A 19 -4.34 -7.26 21.01
C THR A 19 -4.78 -8.52 21.77
N SER A 20 -3.98 -9.59 21.66
CA SER A 20 -4.23 -10.86 22.36
C SER A 20 -3.96 -10.77 23.87
N ALA A 21 -4.92 -10.21 24.62
CA ALA A 21 -4.94 -10.24 26.08
C ALA A 21 -6.05 -11.17 26.60
N GLN A 22 -5.72 -12.47 26.68
CA GLN A 22 -6.39 -13.53 27.44
C GLN A 22 -7.91 -13.42 27.75
N ALA A 23 -8.73 -14.23 27.06
CA ALA A 23 -9.61 -15.21 27.72
C ALA A 23 -10.34 -16.13 26.70
N GLY A 24 -9.90 -17.39 26.57
CA GLY A 24 -10.81 -18.52 26.30
C GLY A 24 -11.52 -18.63 24.93
N TYR A 25 -11.01 -18.05 23.85
CA TYR A 25 -11.56 -18.28 22.49
C TYR A 25 -10.78 -19.33 21.69
N TYR A 26 -11.52 -20.08 20.87
CA TYR A 26 -11.01 -21.13 20.00
C TYR A 26 -10.00 -20.58 18.99
N VAL A 27 -8.84 -21.22 18.87
CA VAL A 27 -7.86 -20.92 17.81
C VAL A 27 -8.39 -21.48 16.49
N LEU A 28 -9.03 -20.63 15.69
CA LEU A 28 -9.41 -20.96 14.32
C LEU A 28 -8.17 -20.99 13.42
N PRO A 29 -8.04 -21.96 12.49
CA PRO A 29 -6.87 -22.05 11.63
C PRO A 29 -6.92 -20.97 10.54
N TYR A 30 -6.05 -19.97 10.68
CA TYR A 30 -5.93 -18.81 9.80
C TYR A 30 -4.78 -18.95 8.79
N ALA A 31 -4.94 -18.40 7.59
CA ALA A 31 -3.87 -18.23 6.61
C ALA A 31 -3.82 -16.76 6.18
N GLN A 32 -2.65 -16.13 6.34
CA GLN A 32 -2.42 -14.74 5.96
C GLN A 32 -1.29 -14.66 4.95
N LEU A 33 -1.50 -13.88 3.90
CA LEU A 33 -0.44 -13.47 2.98
C LEU A 33 -0.16 -11.99 3.03
N GLU A 34 1.12 -11.69 2.84
CA GLU A 34 1.64 -10.34 2.82
C GLU A 34 2.74 -10.25 1.77
N SER A 35 2.50 -9.46 0.72
CA SER A 35 3.52 -8.96 -0.20
C SER A 35 3.71 -7.47 0.09
N GLN A 36 4.85 -7.13 0.67
CA GLN A 36 5.21 -5.79 1.10
C GLN A 36 6.55 -5.38 0.47
N LEU A 37 6.60 -4.16 -0.09
CA LEU A 37 7.79 -3.51 -0.64
C LEU A 37 8.08 -2.19 0.10
N TYR A 38 9.35 -1.90 0.38
CA TYR A 38 9.79 -0.91 1.39
C TYR A 38 11.32 -0.71 1.37
N ASN A 39 11.97 0.44 1.56
CA ASN A 39 11.63 1.87 1.76
C ASN A 39 12.93 2.64 1.48
N PRO A 40 12.89 3.85 0.89
CA PRO A 40 14.10 4.52 0.44
C PRO A 40 15.06 5.03 1.53
N VAL A 41 14.62 5.41 2.74
CA VAL A 41 15.46 6.15 3.71
C VAL A 41 15.46 5.64 5.17
N THR A 42 14.36 5.08 5.72
CA THR A 42 14.26 4.77 7.18
C THR A 42 14.30 3.29 7.60
N GLY A 43 14.12 2.35 6.69
CA GLY A 43 14.80 1.04 6.79
C GLY A 43 14.37 0.04 7.89
N THR A 44 13.09 -0.19 8.20
CA THR A 44 12.50 -1.57 8.29
C THR A 44 10.95 -1.62 8.31
N PHE A 45 10.35 -2.61 7.63
CA PHE A 45 9.06 -3.18 8.08
C PHE A 45 9.36 -4.25 9.16
N THR A 46 8.56 -4.27 10.24
CA THR A 46 8.74 -5.20 11.36
C THR A 46 7.79 -6.41 11.21
N PRO A 47 8.29 -7.65 11.09
CA PRO A 47 7.43 -8.83 10.96
C PRO A 47 6.67 -9.14 12.27
N GLN A 48 5.38 -9.46 12.17
CA GLN A 48 4.65 -10.08 13.28
C GLN A 48 5.03 -11.57 13.44
N PRO A 49 5.35 -12.06 14.64
CA PRO A 49 5.62 -13.49 14.86
C PRO A 49 4.32 -14.32 15.02
N GLY A 50 4.27 -15.53 14.45
CA GLY A 50 3.48 -16.62 15.08
C GLY A 50 2.60 -17.55 14.22
N TYR A 51 2.57 -17.46 12.89
CA TYR A 51 1.68 -18.29 12.05
C TYR A 51 2.39 -18.86 10.81
N GLN A 52 1.72 -19.70 10.00
CA GLN A 52 2.20 -20.04 8.65
C GLN A 52 1.98 -18.86 7.69
N VAL A 53 2.75 -17.80 7.91
CA VAL A 53 2.83 -16.65 7.03
C VAL A 53 3.95 -16.91 6.04
N SER A 54 3.64 -17.02 4.75
CA SER A 54 4.66 -16.80 3.72
C SER A 54 4.84 -15.30 3.59
N ASN A 55 5.61 -14.75 4.52
CA ASN A 55 5.94 -13.34 4.59
C ASN A 55 6.89 -12.97 3.44
N GLY A 56 6.32 -12.50 2.34
CA GLY A 56 7.03 -12.07 1.14
C GLY A 56 7.57 -10.65 1.26
N PHE A 57 8.28 -10.33 2.35
CA PHE A 57 8.98 -9.06 2.48
C PHE A 57 10.18 -9.03 1.53
N GLU A 58 10.23 -8.07 0.62
CA GLU A 58 11.45 -7.74 -0.11
C GLU A 58 11.97 -6.35 0.27
N ALA A 59 13.27 -6.30 0.54
CA ALA A 59 13.96 -5.08 0.92
C ALA A 59 14.29 -4.23 -0.30
N ASN A 60 14.09 -2.92 -0.14
CA ASN A 60 14.56 -1.77 -0.90
C ASN A 60 15.15 -2.05 -2.29
N GLY A 61 14.41 -1.68 -3.34
CA GLY A 61 14.84 -1.75 -4.74
C GLY A 61 14.15 -2.82 -5.59
N ALA A 62 13.37 -3.72 -4.99
CA ALA A 62 12.43 -4.55 -5.72
C ALA A 62 11.24 -3.69 -6.21
N THR A 63 10.91 -3.77 -7.49
CA THR A 63 9.87 -2.95 -8.14
C THR A 63 8.58 -3.73 -8.40
N SER A 64 8.62 -5.05 -8.27
CA SER A 64 7.46 -5.94 -8.33
C SER A 64 7.70 -7.14 -7.41
N LYS A 65 6.63 -7.63 -6.77
CA LYS A 65 6.65 -8.80 -5.89
C LYS A 65 5.31 -9.51 -5.91
N GLN A 66 5.34 -10.83 -6.02
CA GLN A 66 4.17 -11.70 -5.96
C GLN A 66 4.37 -12.80 -4.89
N THR A 67 3.33 -13.10 -4.14
CA THR A 67 3.28 -14.25 -3.21
C THR A 67 1.95 -14.97 -3.35
N ALA A 68 1.97 -16.30 -3.28
CA ALA A 68 0.78 -17.14 -3.32
C ALA A 68 0.88 -18.27 -2.28
N LEU A 69 -0.25 -18.58 -1.64
CA LEU A 69 -0.41 -19.69 -0.71
C LEU A 69 -1.67 -20.45 -1.08
N SER A 70 -1.56 -21.77 -0.99
CA SER A 70 -2.69 -22.69 -1.09
C SER A 70 -2.37 -23.91 -0.23
N ASP A 71 -3.38 -24.49 0.41
CA ASP A 71 -3.22 -25.72 1.18
C ASP A 71 -4.22 -26.81 0.81
N ALA A 72 -3.99 -28.01 1.34
CA ALA A 72 -4.92 -29.14 1.18
C ALA A 72 -6.26 -28.92 1.89
N ASP A 73 -6.36 -27.89 2.74
CA ASP A 73 -7.57 -27.44 3.40
C ASP A 73 -8.35 -26.42 2.53
N GLY A 74 -8.02 -26.22 1.25
CA GLY A 74 -8.81 -25.37 0.37
C GLY A 74 -8.86 -23.90 0.81
N ARG A 75 -7.86 -23.44 1.58
CA ARG A 75 -7.58 -22.01 1.72
C ARG A 75 -6.64 -21.62 0.59
N ASN A 76 -6.93 -20.50 -0.05
CA ASN A 76 -6.02 -19.86 -0.99
C ASN A 76 -5.87 -18.38 -0.64
N ALA A 77 -4.69 -17.84 -0.91
CA ALA A 77 -4.41 -16.43 -0.82
C ALA A 77 -3.38 -16.07 -1.90
N PHE A 78 -3.51 -14.86 -2.43
CA PHE A 78 -2.63 -14.31 -3.45
C PHE A 78 -2.46 -12.83 -3.20
N SER A 79 -1.23 -12.33 -3.24
CA SER A 79 -0.95 -10.91 -3.22
C SER A 79 0.19 -10.56 -4.17
N SER A 80 0.02 -9.48 -4.94
CA SER A 80 1.03 -8.99 -5.86
C SER A 80 1.06 -7.46 -5.89
N VAL A 81 2.26 -6.95 -6.19
CA VAL A 81 2.60 -5.54 -6.30
C VAL A 81 3.43 -5.36 -7.57
N ASP A 82 3.16 -4.34 -8.36
CA ASP A 82 4.02 -3.89 -9.46
C ASP A 82 4.01 -2.36 -9.57
N LEU A 83 5.11 -1.72 -9.14
CA LEU A 83 5.28 -0.27 -9.20
C LEU A 83 5.23 0.24 -10.65
N ALA A 84 5.78 -0.50 -11.61
CA ALA A 84 5.90 -0.03 -12.99
C ALA A 84 4.53 0.21 -13.65
N ASN A 85 3.54 -0.61 -13.28
CA ASN A 85 2.16 -0.51 -13.74
C ASN A 85 1.22 0.13 -12.70
N GLY A 86 1.72 0.52 -11.52
CA GLY A 86 0.90 1.04 -10.41
C GLY A 86 -0.07 0.01 -9.82
N GLU A 87 0.18 -1.28 -10.02
CA GLU A 87 -0.77 -2.35 -9.72
C GLU A 87 -0.59 -2.92 -8.31
N LEU A 88 -1.72 -3.02 -7.61
CA LEU A 88 -1.93 -3.82 -6.41
C LEU A 88 -2.96 -4.90 -6.73
N LYS A 89 -2.69 -6.13 -6.29
CA LYS A 89 -3.52 -7.29 -6.58
C LYS A 89 -3.64 -8.14 -5.34
N ALA A 90 -4.85 -8.47 -4.92
CA ALA A 90 -5.10 -9.29 -3.75
C ALA A 90 -6.27 -10.24 -4.02
N SER A 91 -6.17 -11.48 -3.56
CA SER A 91 -7.28 -12.43 -3.56
C SER A 91 -7.16 -13.34 -2.34
N ALA A 92 -8.31 -13.67 -1.75
CA ALA A 92 -8.41 -14.61 -0.64
C ALA A 92 -9.63 -15.51 -0.84
N GLY A 93 -9.46 -16.81 -0.62
CA GLY A 93 -10.53 -17.78 -0.78
C GLY A 93 -10.48 -18.88 0.27
N ALA A 94 -11.65 -19.37 0.65
CA ALA A 94 -11.83 -20.44 1.62
C ALA A 94 -12.94 -21.39 1.14
N THR A 95 -12.65 -22.69 1.07
CA THR A 95 -13.60 -23.72 0.65
C THR A 95 -13.80 -24.74 1.77
N GLY A 96 -15.06 -24.99 2.15
CA GLY A 96 -15.48 -25.98 3.14
C GLY A 96 -15.20 -25.60 4.61
N GLY A 97 -15.83 -26.33 5.52
CA GLY A 97 -15.60 -26.24 6.97
C GLY A 97 -15.70 -24.82 7.56
N THR A 98 -14.99 -24.59 8.66
CA THR A 98 -14.74 -23.25 9.20
C THR A 98 -13.29 -22.89 8.94
N ARG A 99 -13.08 -22.04 7.93
CA ARG A 99 -11.77 -21.70 7.38
C ARG A 99 -11.74 -20.22 7.01
N SER A 100 -10.57 -19.59 7.10
CA SER A 100 -10.38 -18.20 6.70
C SER A 100 -9.03 -18.01 6.02
N ALA A 101 -9.02 -17.17 4.99
CA ALA A 101 -7.84 -16.72 4.28
C ALA A 101 -7.85 -15.18 4.18
N SER A 102 -6.67 -14.58 4.15
CA SER A 102 -6.48 -13.17 3.86
C SER A 102 -5.25 -12.92 3.00
N ALA A 103 -5.29 -11.84 2.23
CA ALA A 103 -4.16 -11.34 1.45
C ALA A 103 -4.03 -9.83 1.62
N ASN A 104 -2.79 -9.36 1.67
CA ASN A 104 -2.44 -7.95 1.83
C ASN A 104 -1.34 -7.60 0.80
N ALA A 105 -1.66 -6.69 -0.12
CA ALA A 105 -0.72 -6.12 -1.08
C ALA A 105 -0.47 -4.66 -0.69
N ILE A 106 0.81 -4.27 -0.57
CA ILE A 106 1.23 -2.94 -0.12
C ILE A 106 2.44 -2.47 -0.93
N PHE A 107 2.42 -1.20 -1.33
CA PHE A 107 3.64 -0.46 -1.68
C PHE A 107 3.69 0.92 -1.03
N GLY A 108 4.89 1.47 -1.00
CA GLY A 108 5.09 2.91 -0.88
C GLY A 108 6.34 3.36 -1.65
N ASP A 109 6.35 4.63 -2.06
CA ASP A 109 7.46 5.27 -2.79
C ASP A 109 7.49 6.78 -2.49
N THR A 110 8.61 7.42 -2.77
CA THR A 110 8.72 8.89 -2.74
C THR A 110 8.52 9.43 -4.15
N VAL A 111 7.66 10.42 -4.33
CA VAL A 111 7.53 11.18 -5.58
C VAL A 111 8.04 12.61 -5.39
N THR A 112 8.97 13.01 -6.24
CA THR A 112 9.49 14.39 -6.34
C THR A 112 8.88 15.06 -7.57
N ILE A 113 8.37 16.28 -7.43
CA ILE A 113 7.72 17.04 -8.50
C ILE A 113 8.44 18.38 -8.69
N ALA A 114 8.80 18.70 -9.92
CA ALA A 114 9.57 19.90 -10.28
C ALA A 114 8.86 20.75 -11.34
N GLY A 115 8.88 22.07 -11.16
CA GLY A 115 8.21 23.06 -12.03
C GLY A 115 6.70 23.16 -11.82
N GLY A 116 6.21 22.74 -10.63
CA GLY A 116 4.79 22.58 -10.35
C GLY A 116 4.03 23.79 -9.79
N ALA A 117 4.69 24.90 -9.45
CA ALA A 117 4.10 25.94 -8.60
C ALA A 117 2.75 26.48 -9.12
N GLY A 118 1.71 26.35 -8.32
CA GLY A 118 0.36 26.82 -8.64
C GLY A 118 -0.44 25.93 -9.60
N THR A 119 0.06 24.74 -9.93
CA THR A 119 -0.65 23.69 -10.69
C THR A 119 -1.12 22.56 -9.76
N THR A 120 -1.89 21.60 -10.30
CA THR A 120 -2.28 20.38 -9.56
C THR A 120 -1.49 19.16 -10.00
N TRP A 121 -1.25 18.28 -9.05
CA TRP A 121 -0.99 16.86 -9.30
C TRP A 121 -2.29 16.11 -9.03
N ASP A 122 -2.84 15.50 -10.07
CA ASP A 122 -4.05 14.70 -10.00
C ASP A 122 -3.67 13.23 -9.92
N PHE A 123 -4.38 12.47 -9.09
CA PHE A 123 -4.12 11.04 -8.92
C PHE A 123 -5.42 10.28 -8.69
N ASN A 124 -5.42 9.02 -9.11
CA ASN A 124 -6.54 8.13 -8.87
C ASN A 124 -6.05 6.71 -8.59
N ILE A 125 -6.82 5.97 -7.81
CA ILE A 125 -6.74 4.52 -7.75
C ILE A 125 -8.12 3.95 -8.06
N LEU A 126 -8.20 3.24 -9.18
CA LEU A 126 -9.33 2.40 -9.55
C LEU A 126 -9.19 1.08 -8.79
N LEU A 127 -10.30 0.55 -8.26
CA LEU A 127 -10.41 -0.80 -7.72
C LEU A 127 -11.58 -1.50 -8.40
N ASP A 128 -11.28 -2.49 -9.24
CA ASP A 128 -12.29 -3.48 -9.62
C ASP A 128 -12.01 -4.83 -8.94
N GLY A 129 -13.06 -5.59 -8.70
CA GLY A 129 -12.99 -6.96 -8.20
C GLY A 129 -14.36 -7.57 -8.04
N TYR A 130 -14.41 -8.73 -7.41
CA TYR A 130 -15.68 -9.38 -7.08
C TYR A 130 -15.59 -10.24 -5.82
N PHE A 131 -16.76 -10.46 -5.23
CA PHE A 131 -16.99 -11.56 -4.31
C PHE A 131 -17.79 -12.66 -5.02
N GLU A 132 -17.35 -13.91 -4.86
CA GLU A 132 -18.05 -15.11 -5.32
C GLU A 132 -18.36 -16.04 -4.14
N PHE A 133 -19.59 -16.55 -4.10
CA PHE A 133 -20.09 -17.42 -3.05
C PHE A 133 -20.69 -18.71 -3.65
N GLU A 134 -20.19 -19.87 -3.22
CA GLU A 134 -20.82 -21.15 -3.51
C GLU A 134 -21.61 -21.64 -2.31
N PHE A 135 -22.84 -22.11 -2.53
CA PHE A 135 -23.68 -22.72 -1.51
C PHE A 135 -23.80 -24.23 -1.74
N GLY A 136 -23.65 -24.99 -0.66
CA GLY A 136 -23.91 -26.42 -0.62
C GLY A 136 -25.40 -26.75 -0.52
N GLY A 137 -25.71 -28.04 -0.59
CA GLY A 137 -27.07 -28.54 -0.33
C GLY A 137 -27.55 -28.18 1.09
N PRO A 138 -28.87 -28.02 1.30
CA PRO A 138 -29.42 -27.39 2.50
C PRO A 138 -29.17 -28.19 3.78
N THR A 139 -28.14 -27.81 4.53
CA THR A 139 -27.85 -28.33 5.88
C THR A 139 -28.67 -27.63 6.97
N GLY A 140 -29.99 -27.60 6.79
CA GLY A 140 -30.95 -27.35 7.88
C GLY A 140 -31.11 -25.93 8.42
N GLY A 141 -30.46 -24.91 7.85
CA GLY A 141 -30.63 -23.51 8.27
C GLY A 141 -30.16 -22.50 7.22
N PRO A 142 -30.54 -21.21 7.35
CA PRO A 142 -29.97 -20.14 6.54
C PRO A 142 -28.50 -19.84 6.92
N PRO A 143 -27.69 -19.24 6.02
CA PRO A 143 -26.34 -18.78 6.35
C PRO A 143 -26.35 -17.71 7.46
N THR A 144 -25.33 -17.72 8.31
CA THR A 144 -25.21 -16.80 9.47
C THR A 144 -23.81 -16.23 9.74
N SER A 145 -22.71 -16.83 9.27
CA SER A 145 -21.35 -16.44 9.66
C SER A 145 -20.25 -16.48 8.59
N GLY A 146 -20.58 -16.76 7.32
CA GLY A 146 -19.65 -16.56 6.20
C GLY A 146 -19.55 -15.08 5.84
N TYR A 147 -18.35 -14.61 5.48
CA TYR A 147 -18.14 -13.20 5.11
C TYR A 147 -17.00 -13.03 4.10
N THR A 148 -17.09 -11.94 3.35
CA THR A 148 -15.96 -11.35 2.63
C THR A 148 -15.74 -9.92 3.10
N ASN A 149 -14.52 -9.43 2.88
CA ASN A 149 -14.20 -8.02 3.06
C ASN A 149 -13.09 -7.58 2.11
N TYR A 150 -13.11 -6.30 1.75
CA TYR A 150 -11.96 -5.61 1.18
C TYR A 150 -11.67 -4.30 1.94
N ASP A 151 -10.43 -3.88 1.88
CA ASP A 151 -9.97 -2.57 2.36
C ASP A 151 -8.96 -2.05 1.35
N ILE A 152 -9.30 -0.96 0.66
CA ILE A 152 -8.36 -0.22 -0.19
C ILE A 152 -8.01 1.08 0.52
N THR A 153 -6.71 1.35 0.65
CA THR A 153 -6.19 2.59 1.26
C THR A 153 -5.23 3.27 0.30
N LEU A 154 -5.40 4.59 0.12
CA LEU A 154 -4.42 5.47 -0.50
C LEU A 154 -4.09 6.62 0.47
N ALA A 155 -2.82 6.82 0.75
CA ALA A 155 -2.32 7.85 1.66
C ALA A 155 -1.11 8.57 1.05
N ILE A 156 -1.07 9.90 1.22
CA ILE A 156 0.00 10.77 0.73
C ILE A 156 0.41 11.72 1.85
N TYR A 157 1.70 11.78 2.16
CA TYR A 157 2.29 12.58 3.23
C TYR A 157 3.39 13.50 2.69
N ARG A 158 3.79 14.53 3.46
CA ARG A 158 5.07 15.21 3.23
C ARG A 158 6.22 14.35 3.78
N PRO A 159 7.47 14.51 3.32
CA PRO A 159 8.59 13.67 3.74
C PRO A 159 8.86 13.78 5.25
N GLY A 160 8.94 12.64 5.93
CA GLY A 160 9.17 12.56 7.37
C GLY A 160 7.94 12.77 8.26
N ASP A 161 6.76 13.03 7.69
CA ASP A 161 5.50 13.09 8.44
C ASP A 161 4.92 11.69 8.77
N THR A 162 5.47 10.63 8.16
CA THR A 162 5.13 9.25 8.52
C THR A 162 5.99 8.75 9.67
N THR A 163 5.34 8.27 10.74
CA THR A 163 6.01 7.55 11.81
C THR A 163 5.53 6.10 11.86
N ASN A 164 6.46 5.16 11.69
CA ASN A 164 6.33 3.76 12.08
C ASN A 164 4.99 3.04 11.76
N ASN A 165 4.73 2.77 10.48
CA ASN A 165 3.77 1.74 10.04
C ASN A 165 2.28 1.99 10.39
N THR A 166 1.92 3.16 10.93
CA THR A 166 0.54 3.52 11.33
C THR A 166 -0.28 4.20 10.23
N TRP A 167 0.30 4.42 9.04
CA TRP A 167 -0.38 5.02 7.88
C TRP A 167 -1.65 4.25 7.47
N ALA A 168 -1.68 2.93 7.68
CA ALA A 168 -2.86 2.08 7.44
C ALA A 168 -3.84 2.02 8.65
N THR A 169 -3.55 2.71 9.76
CA THR A 169 -4.31 2.61 11.01
C THR A 169 -4.74 3.97 11.56
N SER A 170 -5.56 4.69 10.79
CA SER A 170 -6.43 5.79 11.25
C SER A 170 -5.80 7.03 11.92
N ASP A 171 -4.48 7.14 12.05
CA ASP A 171 -3.83 8.37 12.53
C ASP A 171 -3.52 9.30 11.34
N VAL A 172 -4.59 9.92 10.85
CA VAL A 172 -4.64 10.66 9.57
C VAL A 172 -4.10 12.09 9.69
N ALA A 173 -3.76 12.55 10.90
CA ALA A 173 -3.63 13.98 11.21
C ALA A 173 -2.50 14.73 10.44
N SER A 174 -1.51 14.01 9.89
CA SER A 174 -0.42 14.57 9.08
C SER A 174 -0.51 14.25 7.58
N ALA A 175 -1.55 13.53 7.14
CA ALA A 175 -1.70 13.19 5.72
C ALA A 175 -2.12 14.42 4.90
N VAL A 176 -1.44 14.65 3.77
CA VAL A 176 -1.86 15.63 2.75
C VAL A 176 -3.12 15.12 2.05
N PHE A 177 -3.18 13.80 1.82
CA PHE A 177 -4.36 13.09 1.37
C PHE A 177 -4.44 11.74 2.06
N PHE A 178 -5.66 11.32 2.42
CA PHE A 178 -5.93 9.97 2.90
C PHE A 178 -7.36 9.58 2.56
N GLN A 179 -7.52 8.39 1.97
CA GLN A 179 -8.83 7.77 1.80
C GLN A 179 -8.68 6.25 1.98
N SER A 180 -9.59 5.66 2.76
CA SER A 180 -9.78 4.22 2.83
C SER A 180 -11.23 3.90 2.50
N ILE A 181 -11.46 2.96 1.59
CA ILE A 181 -12.77 2.34 1.37
C ILE A 181 -12.67 0.93 1.95
N ASN A 182 -13.37 0.72 3.06
CA ASN A 182 -13.45 -0.55 3.74
C ASN A 182 -14.90 -1.03 3.67
N GLU A 183 -15.13 -2.12 2.95
CA GLU A 183 -16.44 -2.77 2.91
C GLU A 183 -16.35 -4.16 3.53
N PHE A 184 -17.12 -4.32 4.60
CA PHE A 184 -17.41 -5.60 5.20
C PHE A 184 -18.80 -6.02 4.72
N ASN A 185 -18.89 -7.16 4.02
CA ASN A 185 -20.19 -7.71 3.61
C ASN A 185 -20.58 -8.90 4.52
N PRO A 186 -21.33 -8.66 5.61
CA PRO A 186 -21.84 -9.72 6.48
C PRO A 186 -23.10 -10.41 5.95
N SER A 187 -23.74 -9.85 4.91
CA SER A 187 -25.07 -10.25 4.45
C SER A 187 -25.00 -10.67 3.00
N ILE A 188 -24.54 -11.91 2.81
CA ILE A 188 -24.48 -12.55 1.51
C ILE A 188 -25.91 -12.67 0.97
N ASP A 189 -26.17 -12.03 -0.16
CA ASP A 189 -27.45 -12.17 -0.86
C ASP A 189 -27.50 -13.55 -1.53
N LEU A 190 -28.37 -14.42 -1.01
CA LEU A 190 -28.61 -15.76 -1.56
C LEU A 190 -29.12 -15.73 -3.02
N GLU A 191 -29.71 -14.61 -3.46
CA GLU A 191 -30.21 -14.45 -4.82
C GLU A 191 -29.11 -14.01 -5.80
N ASN A 192 -27.98 -13.48 -5.30
CA ASN A 192 -26.85 -13.07 -6.14
C ASN A 192 -25.48 -13.52 -5.56
N PRO A 193 -24.99 -14.72 -5.93
CA PRO A 193 -23.71 -15.24 -5.46
C PRO A 193 -22.48 -14.49 -6.02
N LEU A 194 -22.65 -13.55 -6.96
CA LEU A 194 -21.57 -12.77 -7.55
C LEU A 194 -21.80 -11.26 -7.34
N VAL A 195 -21.00 -10.65 -6.49
CA VAL A 195 -21.04 -9.21 -6.23
C VAL A 195 -19.82 -8.56 -6.88
N SER A 196 -20.01 -7.92 -8.03
CA SER A 196 -18.97 -7.09 -8.67
C SER A 196 -18.81 -5.76 -7.96
N ILE A 197 -17.56 -5.34 -7.77
CA ILE A 197 -17.16 -4.10 -7.12
C ILE A 197 -16.34 -3.30 -8.13
N SER A 198 -16.62 -2.00 -8.23
CA SER A 198 -15.89 -1.04 -9.07
C SER A 198 -15.93 0.30 -8.36
N GLU A 199 -14.82 0.67 -7.74
CA GLU A 199 -14.66 1.85 -6.89
C GLU A 199 -13.54 2.74 -7.43
N LEU A 200 -13.74 4.06 -7.41
CA LEU A 200 -12.76 5.03 -7.88
C LEU A 200 -12.47 6.06 -6.80
N ILE A 201 -11.25 6.01 -6.26
CA ILE A 201 -10.70 7.09 -5.44
C ILE A 201 -9.97 8.02 -6.40
N ALA A 202 -10.43 9.26 -6.55
CA ALA A 202 -9.78 10.29 -7.38
C ALA A 202 -9.67 11.60 -6.60
N SER A 203 -8.51 12.25 -6.65
CA SER A 203 -8.25 13.50 -5.95
C SER A 203 -7.11 14.29 -6.59
N SER A 204 -6.84 15.47 -6.04
CA SER A 204 -5.79 16.36 -6.53
C SER A 204 -5.12 17.12 -5.37
N ILE A 205 -3.82 17.34 -5.50
CA ILE A 205 -3.01 18.15 -4.58
C ILE A 205 -2.55 19.41 -5.31
N LEU A 206 -2.79 20.57 -4.70
CA LEU A 206 -2.19 21.84 -5.15
C LEU A 206 -0.70 21.83 -4.82
N LEU A 207 0.14 22.11 -5.82
CA LEU A 207 1.58 22.21 -5.66
C LEU A 207 1.93 23.65 -5.27
N GLU A 208 2.38 23.85 -4.02
CA GLU A 208 2.59 25.19 -3.45
C GLU A 208 3.94 25.80 -3.89
N SER A 209 4.87 24.97 -4.37
CA SER A 209 6.20 25.40 -4.80
C SER A 209 6.65 24.70 -6.09
N ASP A 210 7.74 25.20 -6.68
CA ASP A 210 8.36 24.60 -7.86
C ASP A 210 9.12 23.29 -7.56
N PHE A 211 9.25 22.91 -6.30
CA PHE A 211 9.93 21.68 -5.90
C PHE A 211 9.24 21.06 -4.69
N GLU A 212 8.32 20.15 -4.98
CA GLU A 212 7.55 19.42 -3.98
C GLU A 212 8.03 17.98 -3.88
N THR A 213 7.84 17.37 -2.71
CA THR A 213 8.11 15.94 -2.50
C THR A 213 7.02 15.37 -1.62
N PHE A 214 6.64 14.12 -1.90
CA PHE A 214 5.57 13.41 -1.22
C PHE A 214 5.95 11.94 -0.99
N GLU A 215 5.57 11.39 0.16
CA GLU A 215 5.61 9.94 0.41
C GLU A 215 4.22 9.38 0.12
N ILE A 216 4.15 8.36 -0.75
CA ILE A 216 2.90 7.75 -1.21
C ILE A 216 2.82 6.32 -0.70
N TYR A 217 1.66 5.91 -0.19
CA TYR A 217 1.39 4.55 0.26
C TYR A 217 0.04 4.08 -0.28
N ALA A 218 0.02 2.89 -0.85
CA ALA A 218 -1.20 2.26 -1.34
C ALA A 218 -1.29 0.81 -0.86
N ARG A 219 -2.52 0.38 -0.58
CA ARG A 219 -2.83 -0.92 0.04
C ARG A 219 -4.11 -1.51 -0.50
N VAL A 220 -4.12 -2.83 -0.70
CA VAL A 220 -5.33 -3.63 -0.84
C VAL A 220 -5.27 -4.81 0.12
N VAL A 221 -6.32 -4.97 0.91
CA VAL A 221 -6.58 -6.15 1.73
C VAL A 221 -7.81 -6.85 1.18
N THR A 222 -7.77 -8.18 1.15
CA THR A 222 -8.93 -9.02 0.89
C THR A 222 -9.02 -10.12 1.93
N GLY A 223 -10.22 -10.42 2.40
CA GLY A 223 -10.47 -11.55 3.29
C GLY A 223 -11.69 -12.35 2.87
N ALA A 224 -11.60 -13.66 3.08
CA ALA A 224 -12.67 -14.62 2.88
C ALA A 224 -12.75 -15.57 4.07
N SER A 225 -13.97 -15.90 4.50
CA SER A 225 -14.20 -16.87 5.57
C SER A 225 -15.44 -17.72 5.31
N THR A 226 -15.29 -19.03 5.41
CA THR A 226 -16.37 -20.02 5.51
C THR A 226 -16.62 -20.39 6.97
N SER A 227 -17.82 -20.88 7.26
CA SER A 227 -18.14 -21.54 8.51
C SER A 227 -19.08 -22.72 8.28
N THR A 228 -18.80 -23.82 8.97
CA THR A 228 -19.40 -25.15 8.76
C THR A 228 -20.92 -25.17 8.92
N PHE A 229 -21.49 -24.14 9.56
CA PHE A 229 -22.91 -24.05 9.90
C PHE A 229 -23.77 -23.29 8.88
N ASP A 230 -23.14 -22.66 7.87
CA ASP A 230 -23.82 -21.65 7.05
C ASP A 230 -24.35 -22.14 5.71
N GLY A 231 -24.11 -23.41 5.36
CA GLY A 231 -24.43 -23.92 4.02
C GLY A 231 -23.58 -23.31 2.90
N ILE A 232 -22.61 -22.44 3.21
CA ILE A 232 -21.64 -21.90 2.26
C ILE A 232 -20.50 -22.92 2.10
N THR A 233 -20.28 -23.41 0.87
CA THR A 233 -19.21 -24.35 0.55
C THR A 233 -17.96 -23.67 0.06
N SER A 234 -18.04 -22.47 -0.54
CA SER A 234 -16.87 -21.71 -0.95
C SER A 234 -17.13 -20.21 -0.87
N VAL A 235 -16.08 -19.46 -0.55
CA VAL A 235 -16.05 -18.00 -0.59
C VAL A 235 -14.77 -17.58 -1.28
N LEU A 236 -14.87 -16.65 -2.23
CA LEU A 236 -13.74 -16.02 -2.90
C LEU A 236 -13.94 -14.49 -2.87
N ALA A 237 -12.90 -13.78 -2.46
CA ALA A 237 -12.74 -12.35 -2.69
C ALA A 237 -11.57 -12.19 -3.66
N ASP A 238 -11.85 -11.76 -4.89
CA ASP A 238 -10.86 -11.66 -5.97
C ASP A 238 -10.77 -10.22 -6.50
N PHE A 239 -9.65 -9.59 -6.21
CA PHE A 239 -9.22 -8.28 -6.68
C PHE A 239 -7.82 -8.45 -7.34
N SER A 240 -7.60 -9.58 -8.00
CA SER A 240 -6.31 -9.95 -8.60
C SER A 240 -6.00 -9.22 -9.91
N GLN A 241 -6.91 -8.38 -10.43
CA GLN A 241 -6.71 -7.70 -11.71
C GLN A 241 -6.41 -6.19 -11.59
N THR A 242 -6.80 -5.50 -10.51
CA THR A 242 -7.43 -4.18 -10.75
C THR A 242 -7.36 -3.10 -9.67
N ALA A 243 -6.48 -3.16 -8.67
CA ALA A 243 -6.17 -1.92 -7.93
C ALA A 243 -5.04 -1.16 -8.63
N THR A 244 -5.42 -0.28 -9.56
CA THR A 244 -4.49 0.41 -10.46
C THR A 244 -4.40 1.88 -10.09
N LEU A 245 -3.21 2.31 -9.65
CA LEU A 245 -2.87 3.70 -9.41
C LEU A 245 -2.51 4.40 -10.73
N ASP A 246 -2.92 5.66 -10.90
CA ASP A 246 -2.57 6.50 -12.04
C ASP A 246 -2.33 7.96 -11.61
N PHE A 247 -1.40 8.64 -12.28
CA PHE A 247 -0.98 10.02 -12.00
C PHE A 247 -1.02 10.90 -13.25
N SER A 248 -1.58 12.09 -13.10
CA SER A 248 -1.58 13.14 -14.12
C SER A 248 -0.97 14.43 -13.55
N PHE A 249 -0.17 15.10 -14.38
CA PHE A 249 0.52 16.35 -14.04
C PHE A 249 0.26 17.38 -15.15
N ALA A 250 0.28 18.67 -14.80
CA ALA A 250 0.11 19.74 -15.78
C ALA A 250 1.27 19.84 -16.78
N ASP A 251 1.03 20.44 -17.95
CA ASP A 251 2.04 20.65 -18.99
C ASP A 251 3.29 21.36 -18.46
N GLY A 252 4.46 20.75 -18.66
CA GLY A 252 5.76 21.28 -18.23
C GLY A 252 6.19 20.88 -16.82
N VAL A 253 5.31 20.27 -16.03
CA VAL A 253 5.65 19.67 -14.73
C VAL A 253 6.40 18.36 -14.95
N ASN A 254 7.49 18.15 -14.20
CA ASN A 254 8.27 16.91 -14.26
C ASN A 254 8.12 16.16 -12.93
N ALA A 255 7.81 14.86 -12.98
CA ALA A 255 7.72 14.01 -11.81
C ALA A 255 8.76 12.89 -11.85
N TYR A 256 9.20 12.47 -10.68
CA TYR A 256 10.26 11.49 -10.47
C TYR A 256 9.90 10.57 -9.30
N SER A 257 10.36 9.32 -9.33
CA SER A 257 10.21 8.37 -8.22
C SER A 257 11.56 7.98 -7.61
N ASP A 258 11.61 7.77 -6.30
CA ASP A 258 12.82 7.25 -5.63
C ASP A 258 13.14 5.82 -6.09
N SER A 259 12.11 4.98 -6.31
CA SER A 259 12.26 3.66 -6.93
C SER A 259 12.87 3.75 -8.33
N GLY A 260 12.53 4.80 -9.10
CA GLY A 260 12.79 4.91 -10.54
C GLY A 260 11.93 4.01 -11.40
N ALA A 261 10.82 3.53 -10.84
CA ALA A 261 9.94 2.56 -11.46
C ALA A 261 8.45 2.95 -11.40
N LEU A 262 7.99 3.58 -10.32
CA LEU A 262 6.56 3.89 -10.12
C LEU A 262 5.97 4.62 -11.32
N LEU A 263 5.02 3.97 -12.00
CA LEU A 263 4.34 4.48 -13.21
C LEU A 263 5.29 4.99 -14.32
N GLY A 264 6.46 4.37 -14.43
CA GLY A 264 7.50 4.77 -15.39
C GLY A 264 8.21 6.09 -15.05
N LEU A 265 7.96 6.69 -13.88
CA LEU A 265 8.66 7.89 -13.41
C LEU A 265 10.14 7.57 -13.16
N GLY A 266 11.03 8.29 -13.86
CA GLY A 266 12.48 8.15 -13.68
C GLY A 266 12.96 8.62 -12.31
N LYS A 267 14.21 8.30 -11.96
CA LYS A 267 14.83 8.81 -10.71
C LYS A 267 15.15 10.29 -10.81
N TYR A 268 14.92 11.03 -9.72
CA TYR A 268 15.40 12.40 -9.63
C TYR A 268 16.93 12.41 -9.47
N THR A 269 17.63 12.92 -10.47
CA THR A 269 19.03 13.31 -10.34
C THR A 269 19.07 14.80 -10.03
N PRO A 270 19.31 15.23 -8.78
CA PRO A 270 19.48 16.64 -8.49
C PRO A 270 20.58 17.23 -9.38
N PRO A 271 20.41 18.45 -9.90
CA PRO A 271 21.46 19.11 -10.67
C PRO A 271 22.75 19.10 -9.84
N PRO A 272 23.93 18.91 -10.47
CA PRO A 272 25.19 18.91 -9.73
C PRO A 272 25.26 20.18 -8.88
N VAL A 273 25.30 20.02 -7.55
CA VAL A 273 25.57 21.15 -6.68
C VAL A 273 26.92 21.68 -7.11
N ASP A 274 26.97 22.94 -7.54
CA ASP A 274 28.21 23.64 -7.84
C ASP A 274 29.04 23.73 -6.55
N VAL A 275 29.77 22.66 -6.24
CA VAL A 275 30.70 22.59 -5.11
C VAL A 275 31.70 23.71 -5.38
N PRO A 276 31.73 24.78 -4.55
CA PRO A 276 32.56 25.94 -4.85
C PRO A 276 34.00 25.47 -5.00
N THR A 277 34.57 25.64 -6.20
CA THR A 277 35.81 24.98 -6.62
C THR A 277 36.82 25.08 -5.49
N PRO A 278 37.20 23.97 -4.84
CA PRO A 278 37.71 24.03 -3.49
C PRO A 278 38.92 24.96 -3.45
N GLY A 279 38.93 25.85 -2.46
CA GLY A 279 39.97 26.88 -2.30
C GLY A 279 41.40 26.31 -2.21
N SER A 280 41.53 24.98 -2.11
CA SER A 280 42.75 24.21 -2.41
C SER A 280 43.45 24.65 -3.70
N LEU A 281 42.75 25.00 -4.80
CA LEU A 281 43.41 25.51 -6.01
C LEU A 281 43.99 26.92 -5.82
N ALA A 282 43.30 27.80 -5.09
CA ALA A 282 43.83 29.11 -4.71
C ALA A 282 44.98 29.00 -3.69
N LEU A 283 44.93 28.01 -2.80
CA LEU A 283 46.01 27.66 -1.87
C LEU A 283 47.22 27.05 -2.59
N LEU A 284 47.02 26.20 -3.60
CA LEU A 284 48.11 25.69 -4.45
C LEU A 284 48.77 26.83 -5.23
N GLY A 285 47.96 27.70 -5.84
CA GLY A 285 48.44 28.86 -6.60
C GLY A 285 49.23 29.84 -5.72
N SER A 286 48.69 30.21 -4.55
CA SER A 286 49.37 31.11 -3.61
C SER A 286 50.61 30.47 -2.98
N GLY A 287 50.60 29.16 -2.67
CA GLY A 287 51.76 28.41 -2.20
C GLY A 287 52.89 28.35 -3.23
N LEU A 288 52.56 28.12 -4.50
CA LEU A 288 53.54 28.12 -5.61
C LEU A 288 54.12 29.53 -5.85
N LEU A 289 53.29 30.58 -5.82
CA LEU A 289 53.74 31.97 -5.92
C LEU A 289 54.67 32.36 -4.75
N ALA A 290 54.30 32.01 -3.52
CA ALA A 290 55.15 32.24 -2.34
C ALA A 290 56.50 31.51 -2.46
N GLY A 291 56.49 30.23 -2.88
CA GLY A 291 57.70 29.45 -3.10
C GLY A 291 58.61 30.03 -4.21
N ALA A 292 58.03 30.52 -5.30
CA ALA A 292 58.75 31.18 -6.39
C ALA A 292 59.41 32.49 -5.92
N LEU A 293 58.68 33.33 -5.16
CA LEU A 293 59.19 34.58 -4.60
C LEU A 293 60.32 34.33 -3.58
N MET A 294 60.18 33.32 -2.71
CA MET A 294 61.23 32.94 -1.76
C MET A 294 62.51 32.44 -2.47
N ARG A 295 62.39 31.67 -3.57
CA ARG A 295 63.54 31.25 -4.37
C ARG A 295 64.28 32.42 -5.02
N ARG A 296 63.56 33.46 -5.47
CA ARG A 296 64.16 34.65 -6.10
C ARG A 296 65.00 35.47 -5.12
N ARG A 297 64.59 35.57 -3.85
CA ARG A 297 65.34 36.26 -2.77
C ARG A 297 66.62 35.56 -2.29
N ARG A 298 66.88 34.31 -2.68
CA ARG A 298 68.12 33.57 -2.32
C ARG A 298 69.22 33.61 -3.41
N ARG A 299 68.99 34.34 -4.51
CA ARG A 299 69.93 34.48 -5.64
C ARG A 299 70.35 35.94 -5.91
N ALA A 300 69.95 36.85 -5.03
CA ALA A 300 70.40 38.23 -4.95
C ALA A 300 71.01 38.44 -3.56
#